data_AF-A0A814MBX6-F1
#
_entry.id   AF-A0A814MBX6-F1
#
_cell.length_a   1.000
_cell.length_b   1.000
_cell.length_c   1.000
_cell.angle_alpha   90.00
_cell.angle_beta   90.00
_cell.angle_gamma   90.00
#
_symmetry.space_group_name_H-M   'P 1'
#
loop_
_entity.id
_entity.type
_entity.pdbx_description
1 polymer ?
#
loop_
_entity_poly.entity_id
_entity_poly.type
_entity_poly.pdbx_seq_one_letter_code
_entity_poly.pdbx_strand_id
1 'polypeptide(L)'
;MEARSVTKYNSCLLNSDCQIQGNDFLCVHPFSADNITRLIRISHNQGPVILFVGSINEIYRTITIQSYQAKYNFIPTILISDIPLFFQYVGAFSFALAFFNAVPCYGLDGQHILSSLIEYLSPNLYRKYRSHLTLGLIFGTGLLIINVSLAFARYFL
;
A
#
# COMPACT_ATOMS: atom_id res chain seq x y z
N MET A 1 -17.57 24.25 -10.69
CA MET A 1 -17.30 24.02 -9.25
C MET A 1 -16.35 25.12 -8.80
N GLU A 2 -16.81 26.06 -7.98
CA GLU A 2 -15.94 27.14 -7.45
C GLU A 2 -15.70 26.89 -5.96
N ALA A 3 -14.59 26.21 -5.65
CA ALA A 3 -14.04 26.22 -4.30
C ALA A 3 -13.30 27.56 -4.12
N ARG A 4 -13.78 28.41 -3.21
CA ARG A 4 -13.16 29.73 -2.97
C ARG A 4 -12.33 29.69 -1.69
N SER A 5 -11.06 30.11 -1.80
CA SER A 5 -10.13 30.29 -0.67
C SER A 5 -10.49 31.59 0.06
N VAL A 6 -11.52 31.55 0.89
CA VAL A 6 -11.97 32.73 1.64
C VAL A 6 -12.31 32.31 3.06
N THR A 7 -11.37 32.37 4.00
CA THR A 7 -11.74 32.70 5.39
C THR A 7 -10.64 33.52 6.03
N LYS A 8 -10.81 34.85 6.02
CA LYS A 8 -10.05 35.77 6.87
C LYS A 8 -10.68 35.89 8.28
N TYR A 9 -11.87 35.32 8.46
CA TYR A 9 -12.74 35.49 9.63
C TYR A 9 -13.18 34.14 10.21
N ASN A 10 -13.48 34.12 11.51
CA ASN A 10 -13.95 32.94 12.24
C ASN A 10 -15.43 32.65 11.95
N SER A 11 -15.86 31.42 12.22
CA SER A 11 -17.28 31.06 12.20
C SER A 11 -18.02 31.78 13.33
N CYS A 12 -19.23 32.25 13.05
CA CYS A 12 -20.11 32.90 14.00
C CYS A 12 -21.39 32.07 14.20
N LEU A 13 -22.00 32.18 15.38
CA LEU A 13 -23.34 31.66 15.67
C LEU A 13 -24.32 32.80 15.93
N LEU A 14 -23.84 33.88 16.54
CA LEU A 14 -24.61 35.07 16.89
C LEU A 14 -23.97 36.32 16.28
N ASN A 15 -24.76 37.37 16.10
CA ASN A 15 -24.25 38.66 15.63
C ASN A 15 -23.20 39.27 16.59
N SER A 16 -23.28 38.92 17.88
CA SER A 16 -22.28 39.32 18.89
C SER A 16 -20.89 38.76 18.62
N ASP A 17 -20.78 37.61 17.95
CA ASP A 17 -19.49 36.96 17.68
C ASP A 17 -18.69 37.71 16.59
N CYS A 18 -19.37 38.58 15.84
CA CYS A 18 -18.82 39.36 14.74
C CYS A 18 -18.46 40.81 15.15
N GLN A 19 -18.72 41.21 16.41
CA GLN A 19 -18.44 42.56 16.90
C GLN A 19 -16.93 42.78 17.14
N ILE A 20 -16.22 43.15 16.08
CA ILE A 20 -14.80 43.49 16.11
C ILE A 20 -14.67 45.02 15.99
N GLN A 21 -14.05 45.65 17.02
CA GLN A 21 -13.68 47.07 17.14
C GLN A 21 -14.04 47.97 15.94
N GLY A 22 -15.29 48.43 15.88
CA GLY A 22 -15.73 49.54 15.00
C GLY A 22 -16.31 49.16 13.64
N ASN A 23 -16.47 47.89 13.30
CA ASN A 23 -17.14 47.46 12.06
C ASN A 23 -18.40 46.62 12.35
N ASP A 24 -19.52 46.97 11.72
CA ASP A 24 -20.78 46.23 11.79
C ASP A 24 -20.76 45.02 10.85
N PHE A 25 -20.20 43.91 11.32
CA PHE A 25 -20.30 42.62 10.64
C PHE A 25 -21.55 41.87 11.12
N LEU A 26 -22.33 41.34 10.17
CA LEU A 26 -23.52 40.53 10.45
C LEU A 26 -23.20 39.04 10.34
N CYS A 27 -23.69 38.23 11.26
CA CYS A 27 -23.59 36.78 11.14
C CYS A 27 -24.66 36.26 10.16
N VAL A 28 -24.22 35.73 9.02
CA VAL A 28 -25.10 35.19 7.98
C VAL A 28 -25.02 33.68 7.98
N HIS A 29 -26.17 33.03 8.14
CA HIS A 29 -26.30 31.59 8.02
C HIS A 29 -26.73 31.24 6.60
N PRO A 30 -25.95 30.44 5.85
CA PRO A 30 -26.35 30.04 4.51
C PRO A 30 -27.62 29.19 4.59
N PHE A 31 -28.69 29.68 3.96
CA PHE A 31 -29.91 28.91 3.78
C PHE A 31 -29.76 28.03 2.54
N SER A 32 -29.72 26.71 2.74
CA SER A 32 -29.75 25.77 1.62
C SER A 32 -31.20 25.47 1.28
N ALA A 33 -31.62 25.81 0.06
CA ALA A 33 -32.97 25.51 -0.44
C ALA A 33 -33.19 23.98 -0.59
N ASP A 34 -32.12 23.25 -0.90
CA ASP A 34 -32.13 21.80 -1.05
C ASP A 34 -31.44 21.11 0.13
N ASN A 35 -32.02 20.02 0.66
CA ASN A 35 -31.43 19.22 1.75
C ASN A 35 -30.08 18.54 1.39
N ILE A 36 -29.68 18.63 0.12
CA ILE A 36 -28.52 17.92 -0.46
C ILE A 36 -27.27 18.80 -0.43
N THR A 37 -27.43 20.11 -0.69
CA THR A 37 -26.30 21.05 -0.72
C THR A 37 -26.01 21.55 0.69
N ARG A 38 -24.74 21.57 1.07
CA ARG A 38 -24.27 22.12 2.35
C ARG A 38 -23.04 22.98 2.13
N LEU A 39 -22.89 24.03 2.92
CA LEU A 39 -21.63 24.77 3.01
C LEU A 39 -20.69 24.00 3.94
N ILE A 40 -19.52 23.63 3.42
CA ILE A 40 -18.52 22.81 4.09
C ILE A 40 -17.21 23.59 4.15
N ARG A 41 -16.64 23.69 5.36
CA ARG A 41 -15.36 24.33 5.61
C ARG A 41 -14.27 23.27 5.73
N ILE A 42 -13.31 23.27 4.81
CA ILE A 42 -12.17 22.36 4.80
C ILE A 42 -10.94 23.12 5.28
N SER A 43 -10.35 22.67 6.40
CA SER A 43 -9.16 23.27 6.99
C SER A 43 -7.97 22.32 6.87
N HIS A 44 -6.83 22.83 6.39
CA HIS A 44 -5.55 22.10 6.34
C HIS A 44 -4.59 22.66 7.38
N ASN A 45 -3.71 21.83 7.95
CA ASN A 45 -2.72 22.28 8.95
C ASN A 45 -1.73 23.32 8.39
N GLN A 46 -1.43 23.29 7.09
CA GLN A 46 -0.45 24.17 6.43
C GLN A 46 -0.99 24.79 5.12
N GLY A 47 -2.32 24.85 4.95
CA GLY A 47 -2.94 25.32 3.71
C GLY A 47 -4.05 26.35 3.95
N PRO A 48 -4.46 27.09 2.91
CA PRO A 48 -5.60 27.98 3.01
C PRO A 48 -6.86 27.18 3.32
N VAL A 49 -7.72 27.75 4.18
CA VAL A 49 -9.04 27.18 4.44
C VAL A 49 -9.90 27.38 3.20
N ILE A 50 -10.56 26.31 2.78
CA ILE A 50 -11.39 26.28 1.57
C ILE A 50 -12.85 26.17 1.98
N LEU A 51 -13.70 27.01 1.40
CA LEU A 51 -15.15 26.87 1.49
C LEU A 51 -15.66 26.16 0.25
N PHE A 52 -16.37 25.06 0.45
CA PHE A 52 -17.00 24.26 -0.58
C PHE A 52 -18.52 24.30 -0.40
N VAL A 53 -19.26 24.51 -1.49
CA VAL A 53 -20.72 24.44 -1.52
C VAL A 53 -21.11 23.29 -2.43
N GLY A 54 -21.70 22.24 -1.87
CA GLY A 54 -22.10 21.06 -2.64
C GLY A 54 -22.54 19.90 -1.77
N SER A 55 -22.59 18.70 -2.35
CA SER A 55 -22.94 17.48 -1.61
C SER A 55 -21.71 16.83 -0.98
N ILE A 56 -21.90 16.17 0.16
CA ILE A 56 -20.81 15.43 0.85
C ILE A 56 -20.27 14.28 -0.01
N ASN A 57 -21.13 13.63 -0.81
CA ASN A 57 -20.73 12.54 -1.70
C ASN A 57 -19.75 12.98 -2.79
N GLU A 58 -19.87 14.22 -3.24
CA GLU A 58 -18.98 14.81 -4.24
C GLU A 58 -17.58 15.05 -3.67
N ILE A 59 -17.50 15.49 -2.41
CA ILE A 59 -16.22 15.60 -1.68
C ILE A 59 -15.55 14.24 -1.60
N TYR A 60 -16.24 13.20 -1.11
CA TYR A 60 -15.64 11.87 -0.95
C TYR A 60 -15.09 11.28 -2.26
N ARG A 61 -15.65 11.65 -3.41
CA ARG A 61 -15.16 11.21 -4.72
C ARG A 61 -14.00 12.04 -5.26
N THR A 62 -13.86 13.28 -4.79
CA THR A 62 -12.90 14.25 -5.34
C THR A 62 -11.64 14.38 -4.47
N ILE A 63 -11.74 14.11 -3.16
CA ILE A 63 -10.61 14.24 -2.25
C ILE A 63 -9.79 12.95 -2.21
N THR A 64 -8.47 13.08 -2.33
CA THR A 64 -7.52 12.02 -1.99
C THR A 64 -6.92 12.35 -0.63
N ILE A 65 -7.14 11.48 0.36
CA ILE A 65 -6.57 11.64 1.69
C ILE A 65 -5.18 11.02 1.67
N GLN A 66 -4.15 11.83 1.90
CA GLN A 66 -2.78 11.35 2.02
C GLN A 66 -2.42 11.13 3.49
N SER A 67 -2.10 9.88 3.85
CA SER A 67 -1.76 9.50 5.24
C SER A 67 -0.36 9.93 5.67
N TYR A 68 0.49 10.39 4.73
CA TYR A 68 1.88 10.75 4.97
C TYR A 68 2.13 12.22 4.63
N GLN A 69 2.71 12.97 5.57
CA GLN A 69 3.15 14.35 5.35
C GLN A 69 4.69 14.39 5.36
N ALA A 70 5.28 14.97 4.32
CA ALA A 70 6.73 15.16 4.27
C ALA A 70 7.14 16.25 5.28
N LYS A 71 7.91 15.86 6.30
CA LYS A 71 8.49 16.79 7.28
C LYS A 71 9.64 17.62 6.69
N TYR A 72 10.27 17.11 5.62
CA TYR A 72 11.42 17.73 4.98
C TYR A 72 11.17 17.91 3.48
N ASN A 73 11.41 19.12 2.97
CA ASN A 73 11.15 19.47 1.57
C ASN A 73 12.04 18.73 0.55
N PHE A 74 13.11 18.07 1.01
CA PHE A 74 14.00 17.31 0.13
C PHE A 74 13.54 15.87 -0.12
N ILE A 75 12.59 15.35 0.68
CA ILE A 75 12.06 14.00 0.49
C ILE A 75 10.79 14.09 -0.35
N PRO A 76 10.76 13.52 -1.57
CA PRO A 76 9.53 13.48 -2.36
C PRO A 76 8.48 12.65 -1.61
N THR A 77 7.27 13.18 -1.47
CA THR A 77 6.13 12.51 -0.81
C THR A 77 5.76 11.19 -1.48
N ILE A 78 6.00 11.07 -2.79
CA ILE A 78 5.83 9.84 -3.60
C ILE A 78 6.76 8.73 -3.11
N LEU A 79 7.99 9.06 -2.71
CA LEU A 79 8.93 8.05 -2.23
C LEU A 79 8.46 7.45 -0.90
N ILE A 80 7.87 8.28 -0.02
CA ILE A 80 7.39 7.85 1.30
C ILE A 80 6.17 6.93 1.19
N SER A 81 5.28 7.16 0.22
CA SER A 81 4.11 6.29 0.02
C SER A 81 4.48 4.88 -0.45
N ASP A 82 5.57 4.75 -1.22
CA ASP A 82 5.88 3.51 -1.92
C ASP A 82 6.90 2.64 -1.15
N ILE A 83 7.66 3.22 -0.21
CA ILE A 83 8.62 2.50 0.62
C ILE A 83 8.02 1.29 1.36
N PRO A 84 6.85 1.39 2.03
CA PRO A 84 6.26 0.25 2.72
C PRO A 84 5.93 -0.90 1.77
N LEU A 85 5.41 -0.55 0.59
CA LEU A 85 5.08 -1.50 -0.46
C LEU A 85 6.35 -2.17 -1.02
N PHE A 86 7.42 -1.41 -1.20
CA PHE A 86 8.72 -1.95 -1.59
C PHE A 86 9.22 -3.01 -0.59
N PHE A 87 9.24 -2.69 0.71
CA PHE A 87 9.69 -3.65 1.72
C PHE A 87 8.77 -4.88 1.81
N GLN A 88 7.46 -4.70 1.62
CA GLN A 88 6.53 -5.82 1.54
C GLN A 88 6.88 -6.75 0.37
N TYR A 89 7.17 -6.20 -0.81
CA TYR A 89 7.60 -7.00 -1.96
C TYR A 89 8.94 -7.66 -1.73
N VAL A 90 9.95 -6.94 -1.23
CA VAL A 90 11.26 -7.52 -0.91
C VAL A 90 11.11 -8.69 0.05
N GLY A 91 10.32 -8.55 1.11
CA GLY A 91 10.02 -9.64 2.05
C GLY A 91 9.36 -10.83 1.37
N ALA A 92 8.32 -10.60 0.56
CA ALA A 92 7.61 -11.66 -0.15
C ALA A 92 8.52 -12.40 -1.15
N PHE A 93 9.31 -11.69 -1.95
CA PHE A 93 10.26 -12.28 -2.89
C PHE A 93 11.38 -13.05 -2.17
N SER A 94 11.91 -12.51 -1.08
CA SER A 94 12.96 -13.18 -0.30
C SER A 94 12.44 -14.48 0.32
N PHE A 95 11.22 -14.47 0.83
CA PHE A 95 10.56 -15.67 1.36
C PHE A 95 10.32 -16.71 0.25
N ALA A 96 9.83 -16.29 -0.91
CA ALA A 96 9.62 -17.18 -2.04
C ALA A 96 10.94 -17.81 -2.51
N LEU A 97 12.01 -17.02 -2.65
CA LEU A 97 13.34 -17.50 -3.03
C LEU A 97 13.91 -18.47 -1.99
N ALA A 98 13.79 -18.15 -0.69
CA ALA A 98 14.21 -19.04 0.38
C ALA A 98 13.46 -20.37 0.34
N PHE A 99 12.15 -20.32 0.11
CA PHE A 99 11.31 -21.52 -0.04
C PHE A 99 11.77 -22.36 -1.24
N PHE A 100 11.94 -21.75 -2.42
CA PHE A 100 12.40 -22.46 -3.62
C PHE A 100 13.78 -23.10 -3.41
N ASN A 101 14.72 -22.37 -2.81
CA ASN A 101 16.06 -22.88 -2.53
C ASN A 101 16.05 -24.05 -1.54
N ALA A 102 15.04 -24.16 -0.66
CA ALA A 102 14.92 -25.29 0.26
C ALA A 102 14.31 -26.56 -0.38
N VAL A 103 13.66 -26.45 -1.54
CA VAL A 103 13.04 -27.61 -2.22
C VAL A 103 14.13 -28.55 -2.76
N PRO A 104 14.00 -29.88 -2.55
CA PRO A 104 14.97 -30.86 -3.04
C PRO A 104 14.82 -31.04 -4.57
N CYS A 105 15.44 -30.13 -5.31
CA CYS A 105 15.50 -30.10 -6.75
C CYS A 105 16.96 -30.01 -7.20
N TYR A 106 17.29 -30.68 -8.30
CA TYR A 106 18.60 -30.59 -8.92
C TYR A 106 18.99 -29.13 -9.27
N GLY A 107 20.16 -28.67 -8.82
CA GLY A 107 20.67 -27.32 -9.05
C GLY A 107 20.22 -26.24 -8.05
N LEU A 108 19.41 -26.59 -7.04
CA LEU A 108 19.06 -25.72 -5.91
C LEU A 108 19.72 -26.20 -4.62
N ASP A 109 19.83 -25.31 -3.62
CA ASP A 109 20.48 -25.63 -2.33
C ASP A 109 19.85 -26.83 -1.61
N GLY A 110 18.55 -27.07 -1.83
CA GLY A 110 17.79 -28.17 -1.25
C GLY A 110 18.34 -29.56 -1.61
N GLN A 111 19.02 -29.71 -2.75
CA GLN A 111 19.68 -30.99 -3.09
C GLN A 111 20.80 -31.32 -2.11
N HIS A 112 21.56 -30.31 -1.70
CA HIS A 112 22.68 -30.45 -0.78
C HIS A 112 22.17 -30.60 0.64
N ILE A 113 21.16 -29.81 1.04
CA ILE A 113 20.50 -29.93 2.34
C ILE A 113 19.97 -31.36 2.53
N LEU A 114 19.23 -31.90 1.57
CA LEU A 114 18.67 -33.25 1.65
C LEU A 114 19.77 -34.32 1.70
N SER A 115 20.80 -34.20 0.85
CA SER A 115 21.89 -35.18 0.79
C SER A 115 22.68 -35.20 2.09
N SER A 116 23.06 -34.04 2.61
CA SER A 116 23.78 -33.92 3.88
C SER A 116 22.94 -34.38 5.07
N LEU A 117 21.63 -34.11 5.08
CA LEU A 117 20.74 -34.58 6.14
C LEU A 117 20.64 -36.12 6.17
N ILE A 118 20.46 -36.75 5.01
CA ILE A 118 20.37 -38.22 4.91
C ILE A 118 21.72 -38.86 5.23
N GLU A 119 22.82 -38.29 4.76
CA GLU A 119 24.18 -38.77 5.07
C GLU A 119 24.48 -38.68 6.57
N TYR A 120 24.09 -37.59 7.22
CA TYR A 120 24.23 -37.40 8.66
C TYR A 120 23.37 -38.39 9.47
N LEU A 121 22.11 -38.60 9.08
CA LEU A 121 21.18 -39.49 9.80
C LEU A 121 21.49 -40.98 9.57
N SER A 122 21.85 -41.37 8.36
CA SER A 122 22.20 -42.76 8.05
C SER A 122 23.06 -42.88 6.78
N PRO A 123 24.40 -43.02 6.93
CA PRO A 123 25.31 -43.11 5.79
C PRO A 123 25.10 -44.38 4.97
N ASN A 124 24.62 -45.46 5.60
CA ASN A 124 24.29 -46.71 4.92
C ASN A 124 23.07 -46.56 3.99
N LEU A 125 22.04 -45.82 4.42
CA LEU A 125 20.88 -45.53 3.57
C LEU A 125 21.27 -44.59 2.42
N TYR A 126 22.08 -43.56 2.69
CA TYR A 126 22.56 -42.66 1.64
C TYR A 126 23.25 -43.43 0.51
N ARG A 127 24.19 -44.33 0.85
CA ARG A 127 24.91 -45.14 -0.15
C ARG A 127 23.99 -46.11 -0.89
N LYS A 128 23.01 -46.71 -0.20
CA LYS A 128 22.07 -47.69 -0.79
C LYS A 128 21.05 -47.02 -1.72
N TYR A 129 20.53 -45.85 -1.36
CA TYR A 129 19.45 -45.18 -2.08
C TYR A 129 19.90 -44.01 -2.94
N ARG A 130 21.22 -43.79 -3.10
CA ARG A 130 21.78 -42.70 -3.91
C ARG A 130 21.12 -42.54 -5.28
N SER A 131 20.92 -43.66 -6.00
CA SER A 131 20.27 -43.65 -7.32
C SER A 131 18.81 -43.17 -7.25
N HIS A 132 18.05 -43.63 -6.25
CA HIS A 132 16.66 -43.20 -6.03
C HIS A 132 16.57 -41.73 -5.60
N LEU A 133 17.54 -41.23 -4.83
CA LEU A 133 17.62 -39.82 -4.46
C LEU A 133 17.86 -38.96 -5.70
N THR A 134 18.79 -39.34 -6.58
CA THR A 134 19.03 -38.62 -7.84
C THR A 134 17.78 -38.63 -8.75
N LEU A 135 17.07 -39.76 -8.86
CA LEU A 135 15.81 -39.82 -9.61
C LEU A 135 14.73 -38.90 -9.01
N GLY A 136 14.60 -38.86 -7.68
CA GLY A 136 13.69 -37.95 -6.99
C GLY A 136 14.01 -36.48 -7.26
N LEU A 137 15.30 -36.10 -7.24
CA LEU A 137 15.75 -34.74 -7.53
C LEU A 137 15.44 -34.32 -8.99
N ILE A 138 15.61 -35.24 -9.95
CA ILE A 138 15.30 -35.02 -11.38
C ILE A 138 13.79 -34.89 -11.60
N PHE A 139 12.99 -35.73 -10.95
CA PHE A 139 11.54 -35.62 -11.01
C PHE A 139 11.07 -34.29 -10.42
N GLY A 140 11.63 -33.89 -9.27
CA GLY A 140 11.36 -32.61 -8.63
C GLY A 140 11.65 -31.42 -9.54
N THR A 141 12.80 -31.40 -10.24
CA THR A 141 13.09 -30.33 -11.20
C THR A 141 12.17 -30.33 -12.40
N GLY A 142 11.85 -31.50 -12.97
CA GLY A 142 10.87 -31.60 -14.04
C GLY A 142 9.52 -31.01 -13.64
N LEU A 143 9.03 -31.35 -12.45
CA LEU A 143 7.78 -30.82 -11.91
C LEU A 143 7.85 -29.30 -11.70
N LEU A 144 8.96 -28.77 -11.18
CA LEU A 144 9.17 -27.33 -11.02
C LEU A 144 9.13 -26.62 -12.38
N ILE A 145 9.90 -27.10 -13.37
CA ILE A 145 9.96 -26.51 -14.71
C ILE A 145 8.58 -26.51 -15.36
N ILE A 146 7.82 -27.59 -15.26
CA ILE A 146 6.46 -27.69 -15.81
C ILE A 146 5.54 -26.66 -15.14
N ASN A 147 5.57 -26.56 -13.81
CA ASN A 147 4.72 -25.60 -13.09
C ASN A 147 5.06 -24.15 -13.42
N VAL A 148 6.35 -23.81 -13.49
CA VAL A 148 6.80 -22.47 -13.89
C VAL A 148 6.39 -22.17 -15.34
N SER A 149 6.59 -23.11 -16.25
CA SER A 149 6.21 -22.95 -17.66
C SER A 149 4.71 -22.77 -17.83
N LEU A 150 3.91 -23.54 -17.10
CA LEU A 150 2.45 -23.43 -17.10
C LEU A 150 1.98 -22.09 -16.52
N ALA A 151 2.61 -21.62 -15.45
CA ALA A 151 2.33 -20.32 -14.85
C ALA A 151 2.61 -19.17 -15.84
N PHE A 152 3.76 -19.24 -16.53
CA PHE A 152 4.09 -18.29 -17.59
C PHE A 152 3.09 -18.36 -18.75
N ALA A 153 2.76 -19.55 -19.24
CA ALA A 153 1.81 -19.72 -20.33
C ALA A 153 0.43 -19.15 -19.98
N ARG A 154 -0.07 -19.39 -18.75
CA ARG A 154 -1.35 -18.86 -18.27
C ARG A 154 -1.34 -17.35 -18.05
N TYR A 155 -0.18 -16.76 -17.75
CA TYR A 155 -0.09 -15.31 -17.58
C TYR A 155 -0.13 -14.57 -18.94
N PHE A 156 0.42 -15.19 -19.99
CA PHE A 156 0.50 -14.59 -21.33
C PHE A 156 -0.72 -14.89 -22.24
N LEU A 157 -1.53 -15.90 -21.91
CA LEU A 157 -2.66 -16.39 -22.71
C LEU A 157 -3.98 -16.14 -21.97
#